data_AF-A0A8B7YES7-F1
#
_entry.id   AF-A0A8B7YES7-F1
#
_cell.length_a   1.000
_cell.length_b   1.000
_cell.length_c   1.000
_cell.angle_alpha   90.00
_cell.angle_beta   90.00
_cell.angle_gamma   90.00
#
_symmetry.space_group_name_H-M   'P 1'
#
loop_
_entity.id
_entity.type
_entity.pdbx_description
1 polymer ?
#
loop_
_entity_poly.entity_id
_entity_poly.type
_entity_poly.pdbx_seq_one_letter_code
_entity_poly.pdbx_strand_id
1 'polypeptide(L)'
;MAFPTCSSRTKLAVASAVVVSLIVFVILMCYAAGKFQHDADAASSCLGRCGDGYSSSHTCQCNDACSNYGDCCSDYDVYCVADSCAGKCGASYDKTLPCQCNDLCPNYGNCCSDYDSLCTGGGTAPGVPADISAFATAIWKADTSRATVGTDITINYGNYISSSSSTTDVSPNRLFTSIDPAILTRPTFKALINLFDNYVTSQGTTESRSSAEQAEEDAFMDAIFKTAVMTQAYKFVTAKNYFSGSLSQYKDFVRGLLFKPYTRKATSDTSGFEHVFVGEWSSSTSVSGFHNWVRLYLLEKNGLANYHGYLNKIQNGIVKFQFKWSNRVKPITSIMIGGSPEFEVAMFSTCFLKSPNALCKLKLNGSSANIQTYDYKGDDVFGSAYFAA
;
A
#
# COMPACT_ATOMS: atom_id res chain seq x y z
N MET A 1 6.30 113.51 6.11
CA MET A 1 5.25 112.59 6.57
C MET A 1 5.57 111.21 6.03
N ALA A 2 5.54 110.19 6.89
CA ALA A 2 6.14 108.87 6.67
C ALA A 2 5.12 107.72 6.79
N PHE A 3 5.40 106.61 6.08
CA PHE A 3 4.84 105.23 6.18
C PHE A 3 5.16 104.56 7.54
N PRO A 4 4.47 103.48 8.04
CA PRO A 4 4.65 102.07 7.56
C PRO A 4 3.51 101.02 7.84
N THR A 5 3.84 99.74 7.58
CA THR A 5 3.12 98.44 7.52
C THR A 5 3.37 97.48 8.72
N CYS A 6 2.52 96.44 8.98
CA CYS A 6 2.76 95.09 9.60
C CYS A 6 1.43 94.43 10.09
N SER A 7 1.18 93.12 10.28
CA SER A 7 1.74 91.81 9.89
C SER A 7 0.77 90.72 10.42
N SER A 8 0.28 89.83 9.57
CA SER A 8 -0.56 88.66 9.93
C SER A 8 0.26 87.37 9.76
N ARG A 9 0.98 86.92 10.80
CA ARG A 9 1.78 85.67 10.72
C ARG A 9 1.71 84.71 11.92
N THR A 10 0.96 84.99 12.98
CA THR A 10 1.11 84.23 14.24
C THR A 10 0.02 83.21 14.59
N LYS A 11 -1.17 83.23 13.97
CA LYS A 11 -2.24 82.28 14.35
C LYS A 11 -2.31 81.00 13.50
N LEU A 12 -1.76 81.00 12.28
CA LEU A 12 -1.77 79.82 11.41
C LEU A 12 -0.62 78.83 11.74
N ALA A 13 0.47 79.32 12.32
CA ALA A 13 1.64 78.49 12.65
C ALA A 13 1.43 77.58 13.87
N VAL A 14 0.66 78.03 14.87
CA VAL A 14 0.45 77.27 16.12
C VAL A 14 -0.54 76.12 15.92
N ALA A 15 -1.61 76.32 15.15
CA ALA A 15 -2.55 75.25 14.81
C ALA A 15 -1.88 74.17 13.93
N SER A 16 -1.03 74.57 12.97
CA SER A 16 -0.25 73.62 12.16
C SER A 16 0.77 72.84 12.99
N ALA A 17 1.46 73.48 13.94
CA ALA A 17 2.47 72.80 14.76
C ALA A 17 1.86 71.75 15.71
N VAL A 18 0.69 72.02 16.30
CA VAL A 18 0.00 71.07 17.19
C VAL A 18 -0.57 69.89 16.40
N VAL A 19 -1.14 70.14 15.21
CA VAL A 19 -1.66 69.08 14.33
C VAL A 19 -0.51 68.21 13.79
N VAL A 20 0.61 68.82 13.38
CA VAL A 20 1.81 68.07 12.94
C VAL A 20 2.39 67.26 14.10
N SER A 21 2.44 67.82 15.32
CA SER A 21 2.96 67.10 16.49
C SER A 21 2.07 65.91 16.90
N LEU A 22 0.75 66.06 16.84
CA LEU A 22 -0.21 64.96 17.05
C LEU A 22 -0.10 63.87 15.98
N ILE A 23 0.02 64.26 14.70
CA ILE A 23 0.19 63.31 13.59
C ILE A 23 1.52 62.55 13.74
N VAL A 24 2.62 63.24 14.08
CA VAL A 24 3.92 62.61 14.32
C VAL A 24 3.85 61.67 15.53
N PHE A 25 3.14 62.03 16.60
CA PHE A 25 2.94 61.16 17.76
C PHE A 25 2.13 59.90 17.43
N VAL A 26 1.06 60.04 16.64
CA VAL A 26 0.25 58.92 16.16
C VAL A 26 1.05 58.03 15.20
N ILE A 27 1.86 58.61 14.30
CA ILE A 27 2.75 57.85 13.42
C ILE A 27 3.83 57.11 14.23
N LEU A 28 4.44 57.75 15.24
CA LEU A 28 5.40 57.10 16.15
C LEU A 28 4.77 55.98 16.98
N MET A 29 3.53 56.16 17.46
CA MET A 29 2.79 55.10 18.15
C MET A 29 2.40 53.96 17.21
N CYS A 30 1.96 54.25 15.98
CA CYS A 30 1.68 53.23 14.97
C CYS A 30 2.95 52.49 14.52
N TYR A 31 4.09 53.17 14.41
CA TYR A 31 5.38 52.58 14.06
C TYR A 31 5.94 51.72 15.21
N ALA A 32 5.76 52.15 16.46
CA ALA A 32 6.10 51.37 17.65
C ALA A 32 5.19 50.14 17.81
N ALA A 33 3.88 50.27 17.58
CA ALA A 33 2.94 49.14 17.58
C ALA A 33 3.23 48.16 16.43
N GLY A 34 3.57 48.66 15.24
CA GLY A 34 3.96 47.83 14.09
C GLY A 34 5.28 47.08 14.30
N LYS A 35 6.24 47.64 15.04
CA LYS A 35 7.47 46.93 15.45
C LYS A 35 7.22 45.88 16.54
N PHE A 36 6.36 46.19 17.52
CA PHE A 36 5.99 45.23 18.56
C PHE A 36 5.23 44.01 18.02
N GLN A 37 4.41 44.18 16.98
CA GLN A 37 3.71 43.08 16.34
C GLN A 37 4.68 42.17 15.54
N HIS A 38 5.65 42.76 14.84
CA HIS A 38 6.57 42.04 13.94
C HIS A 38 7.60 41.16 14.68
N ASP A 39 8.01 41.57 15.89
CA ASP A 39 8.96 40.81 16.73
C ASP A 39 8.26 39.68 17.51
N ALA A 40 6.97 39.83 17.84
CA ALA A 40 6.19 38.79 18.52
C ALA A 40 5.89 37.61 17.60
N ASP A 41 5.58 37.86 16.32
CA ASP A 41 5.26 36.82 15.33
C ASP A 41 6.49 35.97 14.94
N ALA A 42 7.70 36.54 14.96
CA ALA A 42 8.94 35.82 14.66
C ALA A 42 9.39 34.89 15.82
N ALA A 43 9.08 35.25 17.06
CA ALA A 43 9.46 34.46 18.23
C ALA A 43 8.62 33.17 18.40
N SER A 44 7.42 33.14 17.81
CA SER A 44 6.46 32.04 17.91
C SER A 44 6.37 31.13 16.68
N SER A 45 7.17 31.38 15.64
CA SER A 45 7.13 30.63 14.37
C SER A 45 8.46 29.98 14.04
N CYS A 46 8.40 28.83 13.34
CA CYS A 46 9.56 28.16 12.78
C CYS A 46 9.99 28.64 11.39
N LEU A 47 9.30 29.59 10.78
CA LEU A 47 9.67 30.14 9.48
C LEU A 47 11.10 30.74 9.52
N GLY A 48 12.06 30.04 8.90
CA GLY A 48 13.47 30.45 8.84
C GLY A 48 14.31 30.14 10.09
N ARG A 49 13.81 29.31 11.02
CA ARG A 49 14.46 28.97 12.31
C ARG A 49 14.69 27.46 12.52
N CYS A 50 14.45 26.64 11.48
CA CYS A 50 14.59 25.19 11.58
C CYS A 50 16.06 24.78 11.81
N GLY A 51 16.30 23.95 12.82
CA GLY A 51 17.63 23.49 13.19
C GLY A 51 18.45 24.47 14.05
N ASP A 52 17.88 25.60 14.46
CA ASP A 52 18.52 26.54 15.38
C ASP A 52 18.88 25.87 16.72
N GLY A 53 19.94 26.35 17.38
CA GLY A 53 20.22 25.96 18.76
C GLY A 53 19.11 26.42 19.71
N TYR A 54 18.97 25.76 20.87
CA TYR A 54 18.04 26.21 21.91
C TYR A 54 18.31 27.68 22.27
N SER A 55 17.25 28.48 22.32
CA SER A 55 17.33 29.86 22.80
C SER A 55 16.17 30.20 23.73
N SER A 56 16.52 30.74 24.89
CA SER A 56 15.59 31.18 25.93
C SER A 56 14.87 32.49 25.59
N SER A 57 15.26 33.18 24.50
CA SER A 57 14.56 34.38 24.03
C SER A 57 13.32 34.08 23.18
N HIS A 58 13.14 32.82 22.76
CA HIS A 58 11.99 32.40 21.96
C HIS A 58 10.95 31.70 22.82
N THR A 59 9.68 31.87 22.49
CA THR A 59 8.55 31.25 23.21
C THR A 59 8.35 29.78 22.87
N CYS A 60 8.99 29.31 21.79
CA CYS A 60 8.99 27.93 21.33
C CYS A 60 10.27 27.63 20.52
N GLN A 61 10.58 26.35 20.36
CA GLN A 61 11.79 25.86 19.73
C GLN A 61 11.50 25.22 18.37
N CYS A 62 12.50 25.29 17.48
CA CYS A 62 12.45 24.75 16.12
C CYS A 62 13.63 23.80 15.84
N ASN A 63 14.14 23.18 16.91
CA ASN A 63 15.22 22.20 16.85
C ASN A 63 14.67 20.78 16.98
N ASP A 64 15.45 19.78 16.55
CA ASP A 64 15.03 18.38 16.52
C ASP A 64 14.72 17.80 17.90
N ALA A 65 15.19 18.45 18.97
CA ALA A 65 14.96 18.00 20.33
C ALA A 65 13.64 18.53 20.93
N CYS A 66 12.97 19.51 20.31
CA CYS A 66 11.81 20.19 20.89
C CYS A 66 10.65 19.22 21.20
N SER A 67 10.52 18.15 20.41
CA SER A 67 9.49 17.12 20.60
C SER A 67 9.68 16.33 21.90
N ASN A 68 10.94 16.20 22.36
CA ASN A 68 11.26 15.54 23.61
C ASN A 68 10.94 16.41 24.83
N TYR A 69 10.95 17.74 24.65
CA TYR A 69 10.70 18.72 25.71
C TYR A 69 9.29 19.31 25.68
N GLY A 70 8.53 19.04 24.62
CA GLY A 70 7.16 19.54 24.43
C GLY A 70 7.09 21.04 24.18
N ASP A 71 8.17 21.63 23.66
CA ASP A 71 8.31 23.08 23.46
C ASP A 71 8.43 23.48 21.98
N CYS A 72 8.07 22.59 21.06
CA CYS A 72 8.02 22.90 19.62
C CYS A 72 7.07 24.06 19.32
N CYS A 73 7.42 24.90 18.35
CA CYS A 73 6.45 25.85 17.81
C CYS A 73 5.28 25.10 17.15
N SER A 74 4.09 25.68 17.18
CA SER A 74 2.88 25.06 16.63
C SER A 74 2.96 24.77 15.13
N ASP A 75 3.86 25.45 14.43
CA ASP A 75 4.12 25.31 13.01
C ASP A 75 5.40 24.51 12.70
N TYR A 76 6.00 23.86 13.70
CA TYR A 76 7.21 23.04 13.54
C TYR A 76 7.04 21.93 12.48
N ASP A 77 5.92 21.20 12.51
CA ASP A 77 5.64 20.15 11.52
C ASP A 77 5.42 20.73 10.11
N VAL A 78 4.97 21.97 10.02
CA VAL A 78 4.69 22.64 8.74
C VAL A 78 5.95 23.21 8.11
N TYR A 79 6.87 23.76 8.92
CA TYR A 79 8.09 24.38 8.40
C TYR A 79 9.31 23.48 8.47
N CYS A 80 9.50 22.72 9.54
CA CYS A 80 10.74 21.98 9.79
C CYS A 80 10.64 20.48 9.45
N VAL A 81 9.43 19.93 9.36
CA VAL A 81 9.21 18.57 8.82
C VAL A 81 8.93 18.61 7.30
N ALA A 82 8.79 19.80 6.72
CA ALA A 82 8.55 20.02 5.28
C ALA A 82 9.81 20.05 4.39
N ASP A 83 11.01 20.25 4.94
CA ASP A 83 12.26 20.46 4.18
C ASP A 83 12.99 19.19 3.68
N SER A 84 12.28 18.05 3.66
CA SER A 84 12.84 16.76 3.23
C SER A 84 11.97 16.06 2.20
N CYS A 85 12.63 15.41 1.22
CA CYS A 85 12.03 14.53 0.24
C CYS A 85 11.80 13.09 0.71
N ALA A 86 12.08 12.77 1.98
CA ALA A 86 11.79 11.47 2.55
C ALA A 86 10.30 11.11 2.39
N GLY A 87 10.02 10.14 1.52
CA GLY A 87 8.64 9.71 1.21
C GLY A 87 7.82 10.69 0.37
N LYS A 88 8.43 11.75 -0.19
CA LYS A 88 7.76 12.79 -0.99
C LYS A 88 8.25 12.88 -2.44
N CYS A 89 9.19 12.02 -2.87
CA CYS A 89 9.65 11.98 -4.26
C CYS A 89 8.46 11.78 -5.22
N GLY A 90 8.39 12.60 -6.27
CA GLY A 90 7.30 12.57 -7.26
C GLY A 90 6.00 13.26 -6.83
N ALA A 91 5.99 14.02 -5.73
CA ALA A 91 4.84 14.81 -5.32
C ALA A 91 4.40 15.82 -6.41
N SER A 92 3.15 16.26 -6.40
CA SER A 92 2.73 17.38 -7.25
C SER A 92 3.32 18.70 -6.76
N TYR A 93 3.47 19.68 -7.65
CA TYR A 93 3.93 21.02 -7.27
C TYR A 93 2.96 21.68 -6.28
N ASP A 94 3.50 22.14 -5.15
CA ASP A 94 2.75 22.92 -4.16
C ASP A 94 3.49 24.21 -3.84
N LYS A 95 2.90 25.34 -4.25
CA LYS A 95 3.46 26.68 -4.07
C LYS A 95 3.59 27.11 -2.60
N THR A 96 2.96 26.40 -1.67
CA THR A 96 2.99 26.71 -0.24
C THR A 96 4.19 26.07 0.48
N LEU A 97 4.87 25.12 -0.17
CA LEU A 97 6.03 24.43 0.39
C LEU A 97 7.32 25.22 0.15
N PRO A 98 8.25 25.20 1.13
CA PRO A 98 9.55 25.87 1.03
C PRO A 98 10.46 25.26 -0.06
N CYS A 99 10.28 23.98 -0.35
CA CYS A 99 11.01 23.25 -1.39
C CYS A 99 10.12 22.16 -2.01
N GLN A 100 10.56 21.63 -3.16
CA GLN A 100 9.82 20.67 -3.95
C GLN A 100 10.55 19.33 -4.05
N CYS A 101 9.79 18.25 -4.15
CA CYS A 101 10.32 16.89 -4.35
C CYS A 101 9.79 16.25 -5.64
N ASN A 102 9.35 17.09 -6.58
CA ASN A 102 8.82 16.69 -7.87
C ASN A 102 9.92 16.68 -8.94
N ASP A 103 9.72 15.91 -10.00
CA ASP A 103 10.74 15.69 -11.05
C ASP A 103 11.14 16.96 -11.81
N LEU A 104 10.35 18.04 -11.71
CA LEU A 104 10.60 19.32 -12.35
C LEU A 104 11.36 20.30 -11.46
N CYS A 105 11.51 20.03 -10.16
CA CYS A 105 12.19 20.94 -9.24
C CYS A 105 13.62 21.32 -9.67
N PRO A 106 14.42 20.45 -10.35
CA PRO A 106 15.75 20.83 -10.80
C PRO A 106 15.72 21.93 -11.88
N ASN A 107 14.67 21.95 -12.70
CA ASN A 107 14.50 22.97 -13.74
C ASN A 107 14.15 24.34 -13.15
N TYR A 108 13.57 24.36 -11.95
CA TYR A 108 13.12 25.57 -11.25
C TYR A 108 14.04 25.97 -10.09
N GLY A 109 15.06 25.17 -9.77
CA GLY A 109 16.02 25.45 -8.70
C GLY A 109 15.38 25.48 -7.30
N ASN A 110 14.27 24.78 -7.10
CA ASN A 110 13.50 24.81 -5.86
C ASN A 110 13.38 23.41 -5.19
N CYS A 111 14.31 22.50 -5.49
CA CYS A 111 14.35 21.19 -4.86
C CYS A 111 14.68 21.27 -3.36
N CYS A 112 14.16 20.32 -2.57
CA CYS A 112 14.67 20.14 -1.20
C CYS A 112 16.13 19.71 -1.23
N SER A 113 16.88 20.05 -0.18
CA SER A 113 18.34 19.84 -0.12
C SER A 113 18.75 18.37 -0.24
N ASP A 114 17.86 17.45 0.14
CA ASP A 114 18.05 16.01 0.06
C ASP A 114 17.48 15.37 -1.22
N TYR A 115 16.90 16.16 -2.14
CA TYR A 115 16.28 15.68 -3.37
C TYR A 115 17.24 14.85 -4.21
N ASP A 116 18.48 15.29 -4.39
CA ASP A 116 19.43 14.53 -5.21
C ASP A 116 19.79 13.19 -4.56
N SER A 117 19.96 13.19 -3.24
CA SER A 117 20.30 11.99 -2.48
C SER A 117 19.16 10.99 -2.36
N LEU A 118 17.90 11.45 -2.37
CA LEU A 118 16.71 10.63 -2.15
C LEU A 118 15.92 10.31 -3.42
N CYS A 119 16.00 11.17 -4.44
CA CYS A 119 15.15 11.12 -5.63
C CYS A 119 15.93 11.07 -6.98
N THR A 120 17.21 11.48 -7.07
CA THR A 120 17.96 11.45 -8.36
C THR A 120 18.98 10.32 -8.50
N GLY A 121 19.34 9.65 -7.40
CA GLY A 121 20.13 8.42 -7.46
C GLY A 121 19.30 7.25 -8.00
N GLY A 122 19.66 6.70 -9.15
CA GLY A 122 19.17 5.40 -9.68
C GLY A 122 19.51 4.18 -8.79
N GLY A 123 19.78 4.39 -7.50
CA GLY A 123 19.66 3.39 -6.46
C GLY A 123 18.26 3.54 -5.86
N THR A 124 17.49 2.46 -5.87
CA THR A 124 16.23 2.35 -5.13
C THR A 124 16.29 3.12 -3.82
N ALA A 125 15.38 4.08 -3.62
CA ALA A 125 15.27 4.87 -2.39
C ALA A 125 15.60 4.03 -1.15
N PRO A 126 16.35 4.53 -0.15
CA PRO A 126 16.74 3.75 1.02
C PRO A 126 15.54 2.97 1.60
N GLY A 127 15.61 1.63 1.56
CA GLY A 127 14.53 0.75 2.02
C GLY A 127 13.56 0.22 0.94
N VAL A 128 13.68 0.65 -0.31
CA VAL A 128 12.95 0.05 -1.44
C VAL A 128 13.74 -1.15 -1.99
N PRO A 129 13.13 -2.34 -2.15
CA PRO A 129 13.82 -3.49 -2.71
C PRO A 129 14.34 -3.29 -4.14
N ALA A 130 15.57 -3.76 -4.41
CA ALA A 130 16.26 -3.57 -5.69
C ALA A 130 15.55 -4.24 -6.88
N ASP A 131 14.95 -5.41 -6.67
CA ASP A 131 14.24 -6.19 -7.69
C ASP A 131 13.08 -6.98 -7.08
N ILE A 132 12.38 -7.75 -7.92
CA ILE A 132 11.22 -8.56 -7.50
C ILE A 132 11.58 -9.64 -6.46
N SER A 133 12.83 -10.13 -6.46
CA SER A 133 13.30 -11.15 -5.50
C SER A 133 13.61 -10.53 -4.14
N ALA A 134 14.25 -9.36 -4.14
CA ALA A 134 14.45 -8.55 -2.95
C ALA A 134 13.10 -8.13 -2.37
N PHE A 135 12.13 -7.77 -3.23
CA PHE A 135 10.77 -7.43 -2.83
C PHE A 135 10.07 -8.61 -2.16
N ALA A 136 10.04 -9.77 -2.82
CA ALA A 136 9.42 -10.97 -2.27
C ALA A 136 10.03 -11.35 -0.92
N THR A 137 11.35 -11.23 -0.77
CA THR A 137 12.04 -11.47 0.50
C THR A 137 11.67 -10.42 1.57
N ALA A 138 11.53 -9.14 1.19
CA ALA A 138 11.15 -8.07 2.11
C ALA A 138 9.73 -8.26 2.63
N ILE A 139 8.76 -8.51 1.74
CA ILE A 139 7.37 -8.71 2.17
C ILE A 139 7.18 -10.06 2.88
N TRP A 140 7.97 -11.09 2.56
CA TRP A 140 8.00 -12.30 3.36
C TRP A 140 8.43 -12.03 4.79
N LYS A 141 9.47 -11.22 5.01
CA LYS A 141 9.88 -10.82 6.37
C LYS A 141 8.81 -9.99 7.08
N ALA A 142 8.09 -9.14 6.35
CA ALA A 142 7.02 -8.30 6.88
C ALA A 142 5.70 -9.04 7.16
N ASP A 143 5.52 -10.22 6.58
CA ASP A 143 4.32 -11.05 6.72
C ASP A 143 4.27 -11.72 8.09
N THR A 144 3.69 -10.99 9.05
CA THR A 144 3.46 -11.45 10.43
C THR A 144 2.22 -12.33 10.55
N SER A 145 1.33 -12.32 9.56
CA SER A 145 0.13 -13.16 9.52
C SER A 145 0.41 -14.56 9.00
N ARG A 146 1.53 -14.80 8.31
CA ARG A 146 1.98 -16.13 7.85
C ARG A 146 1.77 -17.25 8.88
N ALA A 147 1.39 -18.42 8.38
CA ALA A 147 1.46 -19.67 9.13
C ALA A 147 2.72 -20.48 8.73
N THR A 148 3.43 -20.99 9.73
CA THR A 148 4.70 -21.70 9.57
C THR A 148 4.47 -23.20 9.52
N VAL A 149 4.87 -23.86 8.42
CA VAL A 149 4.83 -25.32 8.31
C VAL A 149 5.78 -25.95 9.33
N GLY A 150 5.30 -26.94 10.07
CA GLY A 150 6.01 -27.61 11.17
C GLY A 150 5.76 -26.98 12.54
N THR A 151 5.18 -25.79 12.61
CA THR A 151 4.80 -25.14 13.87
C THR A 151 3.29 -24.89 13.93
N ASP A 152 2.77 -24.15 12.98
CA ASP A 152 1.35 -23.77 12.90
C ASP A 152 0.53 -24.74 12.03
N ILE A 153 1.20 -25.40 11.06
CA ILE A 153 0.59 -26.32 10.09
C ILE A 153 1.38 -27.61 10.05
N THR A 154 0.71 -28.76 10.18
CA THR A 154 1.30 -30.07 9.93
C THR A 154 0.81 -30.62 8.59
N ILE A 155 1.75 -30.88 7.68
CA ILE A 155 1.47 -31.35 6.33
C ILE A 155 1.88 -32.81 6.17
N ASN A 156 0.99 -33.60 5.55
CA ASN A 156 1.31 -34.90 5.00
C ASN A 156 1.32 -34.80 3.47
N TYR A 157 2.52 -34.71 2.89
CA TYR A 157 2.66 -34.60 1.43
C TYR A 157 2.17 -35.84 0.67
N GLY A 158 1.93 -36.97 1.33
CA GLY A 158 1.52 -38.19 0.65
C GLY A 158 2.54 -38.67 -0.38
N ASN A 159 2.04 -39.24 -1.47
CA ASN A 159 2.85 -39.89 -2.50
C ASN A 159 2.97 -39.06 -3.79
N TYR A 160 4.05 -39.33 -4.53
CA TYR A 160 4.33 -38.71 -5.81
C TYR A 160 3.41 -39.24 -6.92
N ILE A 161 2.89 -38.33 -7.74
CA ILE A 161 2.13 -38.63 -8.96
C ILE A 161 3.06 -38.46 -10.16
N SER A 162 3.34 -39.57 -10.84
CA SER A 162 4.23 -39.60 -12.02
C SER A 162 3.58 -39.05 -13.30
N SER A 163 2.25 -39.05 -13.38
CA SER A 163 1.51 -38.52 -14.53
C SER A 163 0.28 -37.75 -14.09
N SER A 164 0.19 -36.47 -14.48
CA SER A 164 -0.98 -35.62 -14.24
C SER A 164 -2.27 -36.11 -14.92
N SER A 165 -2.16 -37.00 -15.91
CA SER A 165 -3.33 -37.61 -16.58
C SER A 165 -3.94 -38.77 -15.79
N SER A 166 -3.19 -39.38 -14.87
CA SER A 166 -3.73 -40.36 -13.94
C SER A 166 -4.66 -39.66 -12.97
N THR A 167 -5.85 -40.19 -12.75
CA THR A 167 -6.81 -39.65 -11.76
C THR A 167 -6.88 -40.51 -10.49
N THR A 168 -6.02 -41.53 -10.41
CA THR A 168 -5.93 -42.45 -9.26
C THR A 168 -5.44 -41.70 -8.04
N ASP A 169 -6.17 -41.88 -6.93
CA ASP A 169 -5.71 -41.45 -5.63
C ASP A 169 -4.55 -42.35 -5.17
N VAL A 170 -3.37 -41.76 -5.01
CA VAL A 170 -2.17 -42.44 -4.50
C VAL A 170 -1.84 -42.01 -3.08
N SER A 171 -2.63 -41.14 -2.45
CA SER A 171 -2.38 -40.56 -1.13
C SER A 171 -3.63 -40.66 -0.25
N PRO A 172 -3.84 -41.77 0.46
CA PRO A 172 -5.11 -42.04 1.17
C PRO A 172 -5.39 -41.12 2.37
N ASN A 173 -4.47 -40.21 2.70
CA ASN A 173 -4.57 -39.30 3.83
C ASN A 173 -4.61 -37.86 3.32
N ARG A 174 -5.31 -37.00 4.07
CA ARG A 174 -5.41 -35.55 3.79
C ARG A 174 -4.04 -34.88 3.76
N LEU A 175 -3.89 -33.86 2.92
CA LEU A 175 -2.69 -33.04 2.87
C LEU A 175 -2.49 -32.28 4.19
N PHE A 176 -3.54 -31.66 4.71
CA PHE A 176 -3.50 -30.96 6.00
C PHE A 176 -3.89 -31.89 7.13
N THR A 177 -2.91 -32.30 7.94
CA THR A 177 -3.16 -33.17 9.10
C THR A 177 -3.61 -32.37 10.33
N SER A 178 -3.04 -31.19 10.55
CA SER A 178 -3.49 -30.25 11.57
C SER A 178 -3.11 -28.82 11.21
N ILE A 179 -3.90 -27.86 11.70
CA ILE A 179 -3.63 -26.43 11.64
C ILE A 179 -4.01 -25.85 12.99
N ASP A 180 -3.16 -24.99 13.55
CA ASP A 180 -3.51 -24.19 14.73
C ASP A 180 -4.73 -23.29 14.38
N PRO A 181 -5.89 -23.48 15.03
CA PRO A 181 -7.07 -22.67 14.78
C PRO A 181 -6.84 -21.17 14.93
N ALA A 182 -5.87 -20.75 15.76
CA ALA A 182 -5.53 -19.35 15.96
C ALA A 182 -5.13 -18.65 14.65
N ILE A 183 -4.50 -19.37 13.71
CA ILE A 183 -4.16 -18.85 12.37
C ILE A 183 -5.40 -18.34 11.65
N LEU A 184 -6.46 -19.14 11.65
CA LEU A 184 -7.70 -18.85 10.90
C LEU A 184 -8.52 -17.72 11.53
N THR A 185 -8.22 -17.38 12.79
CA THR A 185 -8.85 -16.26 13.50
C THR A 185 -8.13 -14.93 13.31
N ARG A 186 -6.92 -14.94 12.72
CA ARG A 186 -6.19 -13.69 12.41
C ARG A 186 -7.02 -12.82 11.47
N PRO A 187 -6.96 -11.48 11.59
CA PRO A 187 -7.88 -10.59 10.88
C PRO A 187 -7.97 -10.82 9.37
N THR A 188 -6.84 -10.99 8.68
CA THR A 188 -6.80 -11.18 7.22
C THR A 188 -7.31 -12.56 6.80
N PHE A 189 -6.99 -13.63 7.55
CA PHE A 189 -7.52 -14.97 7.31
C PHE A 189 -9.02 -15.03 7.56
N LYS A 190 -9.50 -14.45 8.65
CA LYS A 190 -10.94 -14.39 8.97
C LYS A 190 -11.70 -13.68 7.86
N ALA A 191 -11.20 -12.52 7.41
CA ALA A 191 -11.82 -11.78 6.32
C ALA A 191 -11.79 -12.56 5.00
N LEU A 192 -10.69 -13.28 4.69
CA LEU A 192 -10.62 -14.17 3.53
C LEU A 192 -11.67 -15.28 3.61
N ILE A 193 -11.81 -15.94 4.78
CA ILE A 193 -12.72 -17.07 4.96
C ILE A 193 -14.18 -16.64 4.78
N ASN A 194 -14.55 -15.46 5.27
CA ASN A 194 -15.88 -14.86 5.09
C ASN A 194 -16.21 -14.55 3.63
N LEU A 195 -15.24 -14.53 2.72
CA LEU A 195 -15.52 -14.37 1.29
C LEU A 195 -15.91 -15.69 0.63
N PHE A 196 -15.58 -16.84 1.21
CA PHE A 196 -15.67 -18.12 0.49
C PHE A 196 -17.09 -18.66 0.31
N ASP A 197 -18.05 -18.24 1.12
CA ASP A 197 -19.47 -18.60 1.04
C ASP A 197 -20.30 -17.65 0.18
N ASN A 198 -19.73 -16.51 -0.24
CA ASN A 198 -20.37 -15.55 -1.15
C ASN A 198 -20.52 -16.05 -2.58
N TYR A 199 -19.79 -17.11 -2.96
CA TYR A 199 -19.63 -17.49 -4.36
C TYR A 199 -20.30 -18.82 -4.69
N VAL A 200 -20.96 -18.86 -5.85
CA VAL A 200 -21.58 -20.06 -6.40
C VAL A 200 -20.51 -20.87 -7.13
N THR A 201 -20.29 -22.12 -6.73
CA THR A 201 -19.19 -22.94 -7.26
C THR A 201 -19.30 -23.29 -8.75
N SER A 202 -20.44 -23.04 -9.39
CA SER A 202 -20.71 -23.39 -10.79
C SER A 202 -20.68 -22.15 -11.69
N GLN A 203 -19.72 -22.09 -12.62
CA GLN A 203 -19.64 -21.02 -13.61
C GLN A 203 -20.93 -20.93 -14.46
N GLY A 204 -21.31 -19.71 -14.86
CA GLY A 204 -22.48 -19.46 -15.70
C GLY A 204 -23.78 -19.15 -14.95
N THR A 205 -23.73 -19.01 -13.63
CA THR A 205 -24.82 -18.44 -12.83
C THR A 205 -24.55 -16.96 -12.64
N THR A 206 -25.50 -16.09 -12.98
CA THR A 206 -25.36 -14.65 -12.67
C THR A 206 -25.34 -14.48 -11.16
N GLU A 207 -24.25 -13.95 -10.63
CA GLU A 207 -24.14 -13.62 -9.21
C GLU A 207 -24.69 -12.21 -8.98
N SER A 208 -25.70 -12.10 -8.11
CA SER A 208 -26.19 -10.80 -7.64
C SER A 208 -25.44 -10.42 -6.38
N ARG A 209 -24.65 -9.35 -6.42
CA ARG A 209 -23.93 -8.87 -5.23
C ARG A 209 -24.87 -8.22 -4.24
N SER A 210 -25.08 -8.89 -3.12
CA SER A 210 -25.74 -8.31 -1.96
C SER A 210 -24.87 -7.21 -1.33
N SER A 211 -25.49 -6.37 -0.51
CA SER A 211 -24.77 -5.39 0.30
C SER A 211 -23.88 -6.04 1.36
N ALA A 212 -24.21 -7.25 1.82
CA ALA A 212 -23.40 -8.00 2.77
C ALA A 212 -22.09 -8.49 2.12
N GLU A 213 -22.18 -9.05 0.91
CA GLU A 213 -21.01 -9.52 0.14
C GLU A 213 -20.05 -8.35 -0.17
N GLN A 214 -20.60 -7.19 -0.55
CA GLN A 214 -19.79 -5.98 -0.75
C GLN A 214 -19.09 -5.53 0.54
N ALA A 215 -19.76 -5.62 1.69
CA ALA A 215 -19.17 -5.28 2.98
C ALA A 215 -18.06 -6.27 3.39
N GLU A 216 -18.14 -7.53 2.98
CA GLU A 216 -17.08 -8.51 3.19
C GLU A 216 -15.89 -8.29 2.27
N GLU A 217 -16.12 -7.92 0.99
CA GLU A 217 -15.06 -7.45 0.09
C GLU A 217 -14.34 -6.22 0.68
N ASP A 218 -15.10 -5.24 1.19
CA ASP A 218 -14.57 -4.06 1.87
C ASP A 218 -13.71 -4.45 3.07
N ALA A 219 -14.24 -5.30 3.96
CA ALA A 219 -13.55 -5.74 5.16
C ALA A 219 -12.25 -6.49 4.84
N PHE A 220 -12.25 -7.33 3.79
CA PHE A 220 -11.04 -8.01 3.32
C PHE A 220 -10.01 -7.03 2.78
N MET A 221 -10.41 -6.11 1.90
CA MET A 221 -9.52 -5.09 1.34
C MET A 221 -8.94 -4.19 2.44
N ASP A 222 -9.76 -3.78 3.42
CA ASP A 222 -9.31 -3.04 4.59
C ASP A 222 -8.31 -3.83 5.44
N ALA A 223 -8.59 -5.10 5.68
CA ALA A 223 -7.73 -5.95 6.52
C ALA A 223 -6.34 -6.12 5.89
N ILE A 224 -6.26 -6.44 4.60
CA ILE A 224 -4.96 -6.66 3.93
C ILE A 224 -4.19 -5.35 3.73
N PHE A 225 -4.85 -4.22 3.44
CA PHE A 225 -4.17 -2.94 3.23
C PHE A 225 -3.67 -2.28 4.52
N LYS A 226 -4.17 -2.69 5.69
CA LYS A 226 -3.61 -2.28 6.99
C LYS A 226 -2.25 -2.93 7.30
N THR A 227 -1.83 -3.91 6.51
CA THR A 227 -0.59 -4.66 6.77
C THR A 227 0.65 -3.96 6.23
N ALA A 228 1.81 -4.25 6.85
CA ALA A 228 3.10 -3.82 6.34
C ALA A 228 3.41 -4.42 4.95
N VAL A 229 2.87 -5.60 4.64
CA VAL A 229 3.03 -6.29 3.36
C VAL A 229 2.46 -5.45 2.21
N MET A 230 1.20 -5.03 2.30
CA MET A 230 0.58 -4.21 1.25
C MET A 230 1.17 -2.80 1.19
N THR A 231 1.60 -2.25 2.32
CA THR A 231 2.33 -0.98 2.35
C THR A 231 3.65 -1.07 1.58
N GLN A 232 4.41 -2.16 1.75
CA GLN A 232 5.65 -2.39 1.01
C GLN A 232 5.40 -2.70 -0.47
N ALA A 233 4.32 -3.41 -0.80
CA ALA A 233 3.90 -3.65 -2.18
C ALA A 233 3.67 -2.33 -2.92
N TYR A 234 2.86 -1.43 -2.34
CA TYR A 234 2.61 -0.11 -2.90
C TYR A 234 3.92 0.68 -3.12
N LYS A 235 4.76 0.78 -2.08
CA LYS A 235 6.06 1.47 -2.17
C LYS A 235 6.93 0.91 -3.30
N PHE A 236 6.97 -0.41 -3.45
CA PHE A 236 7.77 -1.07 -4.48
C PHE A 236 7.22 -0.81 -5.89
N VAL A 237 5.92 -0.98 -6.13
CA VAL A 237 5.34 -0.79 -7.48
C VAL A 237 5.41 0.67 -7.93
N THR A 238 5.29 1.63 -7.01
CA THR A 238 5.45 3.06 -7.32
C THR A 238 6.91 3.40 -7.60
N ALA A 239 7.84 2.97 -6.73
CA ALA A 239 9.27 3.26 -6.94
C ALA A 239 9.87 2.58 -8.18
N LYS A 240 9.24 1.50 -8.67
CA LYS A 240 9.60 0.83 -9.93
C LYS A 240 8.85 1.37 -11.15
N ASN A 241 8.01 2.40 -10.97
CA ASN A 241 7.14 2.95 -12.01
C ASN A 241 6.21 1.91 -12.66
N TYR A 242 5.85 0.85 -11.92
CA TYR A 242 4.86 -0.14 -12.35
C TYR A 242 3.44 0.34 -12.10
N PHE A 243 3.25 1.26 -11.15
CA PHE A 243 1.96 1.86 -10.85
C PHE A 243 2.12 3.35 -10.57
N SER A 244 1.26 4.17 -11.19
CA SER A 244 1.13 5.59 -10.92
C SER A 244 -0.20 5.86 -10.21
N GLY A 245 -0.16 6.53 -9.06
CA GLY A 245 -1.34 6.86 -8.28
C GLY A 245 -1.11 6.81 -6.78
N SER A 246 -2.09 7.33 -6.05
CA SER A 246 -2.15 7.29 -4.58
C SER A 246 -2.33 5.86 -4.05
N LEU A 247 -2.07 5.66 -2.75
CA LEU A 247 -2.35 4.39 -2.08
C LEU A 247 -3.83 3.99 -2.19
N SER A 248 -4.75 4.97 -2.17
CA SER A 248 -6.18 4.70 -2.36
C SER A 248 -6.46 4.15 -3.76
N GLN A 249 -5.87 4.77 -4.80
CA GLN A 249 -6.02 4.29 -6.18
C GLN A 249 -5.35 2.92 -6.38
N TYR A 250 -4.24 2.64 -5.70
CA TYR A 250 -3.64 1.31 -5.71
C TYR A 250 -4.54 0.27 -5.03
N LYS A 251 -5.21 0.64 -3.93
CA LYS A 251 -6.23 -0.20 -3.29
C LYS A 251 -7.40 -0.48 -4.23
N ASP A 252 -7.89 0.53 -4.93
CA ASP A 252 -8.97 0.38 -5.92
C ASP A 252 -8.53 -0.49 -7.10
N PHE A 253 -7.28 -0.35 -7.56
CA PHE A 253 -6.69 -1.22 -8.59
C PHE A 253 -6.64 -2.68 -8.13
N VAL A 254 -6.07 -2.97 -6.95
CA VAL A 254 -6.01 -4.34 -6.41
C VAL A 254 -7.41 -4.89 -6.15
N ARG A 255 -8.36 -4.05 -5.72
CA ARG A 255 -9.76 -4.42 -5.61
C ARG A 255 -10.32 -4.83 -6.97
N GLY A 256 -10.03 -4.07 -8.02
CA GLY A 256 -10.42 -4.37 -9.40
C GLY A 256 -9.88 -5.72 -9.87
N LEU A 257 -8.60 -6.00 -9.59
CA LEU A 257 -7.97 -7.28 -9.92
C LEU A 257 -8.71 -8.49 -9.34
N LEU A 258 -9.16 -8.37 -8.09
CA LEU A 258 -9.84 -9.44 -7.37
C LEU A 258 -11.33 -9.49 -7.68
N PHE A 259 -12.02 -8.36 -7.56
CA PHE A 259 -13.47 -8.34 -7.43
C PHE A 259 -14.19 -7.66 -8.59
N LYS A 260 -13.54 -7.11 -9.62
CA LYS A 260 -14.30 -6.62 -10.79
C LYS A 260 -14.91 -7.84 -11.51
N PRO A 261 -16.24 -7.92 -11.65
CA PRO A 261 -16.86 -9.06 -12.33
C PRO A 261 -16.56 -9.00 -13.83
N TYR A 262 -16.38 -10.16 -14.44
CA TYR A 262 -16.24 -10.30 -15.89
C TYR A 262 -16.93 -11.56 -16.38
N THR A 263 -17.12 -11.70 -17.69
CA THR A 263 -17.92 -12.76 -18.31
C THR A 263 -17.04 -13.82 -18.93
N ARG A 264 -17.09 -15.07 -18.43
CA ARG A 264 -16.46 -16.24 -19.06
C ARG A 264 -17.45 -17.13 -19.80
N LYS A 265 -18.61 -17.43 -19.21
CA LYS A 265 -19.64 -18.26 -19.83
C LYS A 265 -21.02 -17.61 -19.83
N ALA A 266 -21.39 -16.94 -18.74
CA ALA A 266 -22.58 -16.09 -18.67
C ALA A 266 -22.21 -14.67 -18.24
N THR A 267 -23.09 -13.71 -18.46
CA THR A 267 -22.81 -12.30 -18.17
C THR A 267 -22.46 -12.09 -16.69
N SER A 268 -21.26 -11.56 -16.44
CA SER A 268 -20.70 -11.25 -15.11
C SER A 268 -20.76 -12.44 -14.15
N ASP A 269 -20.38 -13.62 -14.65
CA ASP A 269 -20.49 -14.90 -13.94
C ASP A 269 -19.25 -15.28 -13.12
N THR A 270 -18.23 -14.42 -13.07
CA THR A 270 -16.99 -14.70 -12.36
C THR A 270 -16.23 -13.43 -11.97
N SER A 271 -15.26 -13.60 -11.07
CA SER A 271 -14.29 -12.60 -10.67
C SER A 271 -12.88 -13.20 -10.54
N GLY A 272 -11.87 -12.34 -10.43
CA GLY A 272 -10.50 -12.79 -10.18
C GLY A 272 -10.35 -13.54 -8.86
N PHE A 273 -11.09 -13.13 -7.84
CA PHE A 273 -11.11 -13.74 -6.52
C PHE A 273 -11.69 -15.15 -6.58
N GLU A 274 -12.85 -15.32 -7.23
CA GLU A 274 -13.44 -16.64 -7.44
C GLU A 274 -12.49 -17.57 -8.15
N HIS A 275 -11.92 -17.11 -9.26
CA HIS A 275 -11.06 -17.95 -10.06
C HIS A 275 -9.77 -18.32 -9.32
N VAL A 276 -9.12 -17.38 -8.64
CA VAL A 276 -7.83 -17.61 -7.99
C VAL A 276 -7.98 -18.29 -6.62
N PHE A 277 -8.83 -17.74 -5.75
CA PHE A 277 -8.89 -18.13 -4.34
C PHE A 277 -9.97 -19.16 -4.04
N VAL A 278 -11.15 -19.09 -4.66
CA VAL A 278 -12.27 -20.00 -4.38
C VAL A 278 -12.17 -21.29 -5.21
N GLY A 279 -11.81 -21.13 -6.48
CA GLY A 279 -11.93 -22.13 -7.53
C GLY A 279 -13.38 -22.30 -8.04
N GLU A 280 -13.51 -22.72 -9.29
CA GLU A 280 -14.81 -22.83 -9.96
C GLU A 280 -14.92 -24.14 -10.74
N TRP A 281 -16.14 -24.61 -11.03
CA TRP A 281 -16.33 -25.74 -11.93
C TRP A 281 -16.44 -25.26 -13.38
N SER A 282 -15.46 -25.61 -14.21
CA SER A 282 -15.53 -25.38 -15.66
C SER A 282 -16.37 -26.42 -16.39
N SER A 283 -16.71 -27.53 -15.76
CA SER A 283 -17.67 -28.50 -16.29
C SER A 283 -18.21 -29.41 -15.18
N SER A 284 -19.02 -30.40 -15.54
CA SER A 284 -19.40 -31.49 -14.63
C SER A 284 -18.21 -32.34 -14.16
N THR A 285 -17.06 -32.27 -14.84
CA THR A 285 -15.88 -33.11 -14.58
C THR A 285 -14.62 -32.33 -14.23
N SER A 286 -14.59 -31.01 -14.45
CA SER A 286 -13.37 -30.21 -14.37
C SER A 286 -13.50 -29.02 -13.41
N VAL A 287 -12.40 -28.75 -12.72
CA VAL A 287 -12.20 -27.55 -11.88
C VAL A 287 -11.30 -26.57 -12.62
N SER A 288 -11.72 -25.32 -12.68
CA SER A 288 -10.96 -24.16 -13.16
C SER A 288 -10.44 -23.35 -11.99
N GLY A 289 -9.25 -22.74 -12.13
CA GLY A 289 -8.74 -21.85 -11.08
C GLY A 289 -8.20 -22.59 -9.86
N PHE A 290 -8.53 -22.16 -8.64
CA PHE A 290 -8.20 -22.84 -7.36
C PHE A 290 -6.71 -22.91 -7.02
N HIS A 291 -6.22 -21.88 -6.32
CA HIS A 291 -4.80 -21.70 -5.97
C HIS A 291 -4.55 -21.26 -4.52
N ASN A 292 -5.56 -21.31 -3.65
CA ASN A 292 -5.43 -20.92 -2.25
C ASN A 292 -5.42 -22.12 -1.28
N TRP A 293 -4.45 -22.12 -0.36
CA TRP A 293 -4.26 -23.22 0.58
C TRP A 293 -5.32 -23.26 1.70
N VAL A 294 -5.82 -22.10 2.13
CA VAL A 294 -6.88 -22.01 3.16
C VAL A 294 -8.17 -22.63 2.64
N ARG A 295 -8.53 -22.31 1.39
CA ARG A 295 -9.68 -22.90 0.71
C ARG A 295 -9.55 -24.42 0.61
N LEU A 296 -8.39 -24.93 0.22
CA LEU A 296 -8.13 -26.38 0.18
C LEU A 296 -8.31 -27.03 1.54
N TYR A 297 -7.71 -26.45 2.59
CA TYR A 297 -7.82 -26.98 3.94
C TYR A 297 -9.26 -27.07 4.42
N LEU A 298 -10.06 -26.01 4.23
CA LEU A 298 -11.47 -26.02 4.66
C LEU A 298 -12.28 -27.08 3.91
N LEU A 299 -12.02 -27.28 2.61
CA LEU A 299 -12.69 -28.31 1.83
C LEU A 299 -12.25 -29.73 2.21
N GLU A 300 -10.97 -29.97 2.48
CA GLU A 300 -10.50 -31.27 2.99
C GLU A 300 -11.11 -31.56 4.36
N LYS A 301 -11.12 -30.56 5.26
CA LYS A 301 -11.70 -30.68 6.61
C LYS A 301 -13.16 -31.12 6.56
N ASN A 302 -13.94 -30.54 5.64
CA ASN A 302 -15.35 -30.84 5.42
C ASN A 302 -15.61 -32.07 4.53
N GLY A 303 -14.56 -32.79 4.09
CA GLY A 303 -14.70 -33.99 3.24
C GLY A 303 -15.14 -33.71 1.80
N LEU A 304 -15.04 -32.46 1.35
CA LEU A 304 -15.41 -32.03 0.00
C LEU A 304 -14.23 -32.10 -0.99
N ALA A 305 -13.00 -31.99 -0.48
CA ALA A 305 -11.78 -32.20 -1.26
C ALA A 305 -11.06 -33.47 -0.81
N ASN A 306 -10.49 -34.19 -1.79
CA ASN A 306 -9.62 -35.34 -1.60
C ASN A 306 -8.29 -35.10 -2.32
N TYR A 307 -7.22 -34.92 -1.57
CA TYR A 307 -5.87 -34.80 -2.11
C TYR A 307 -5.39 -36.16 -2.67
N HIS A 308 -4.92 -36.19 -3.91
CA HIS A 308 -4.47 -37.44 -4.54
C HIS A 308 -2.97 -37.67 -4.44
N GLY A 309 -2.17 -36.60 -4.29
CA GLY A 309 -0.70 -36.67 -4.28
C GLY A 309 -0.03 -35.46 -4.94
N TYR A 310 1.29 -35.34 -4.76
CA TYR A 310 2.07 -34.23 -5.32
C TYR A 310 2.71 -34.59 -6.65
N LEU A 311 2.81 -33.61 -7.54
CA LEU A 311 3.60 -33.68 -8.77
C LEU A 311 4.95 -32.98 -8.60
N ASN A 312 5.02 -31.93 -7.80
CA ASN A 312 6.28 -31.26 -7.48
C ASN A 312 6.20 -30.56 -6.12
N LYS A 313 7.35 -30.46 -5.45
CA LYS A 313 7.51 -29.70 -4.20
C LYS A 313 8.70 -28.78 -4.38
N ILE A 314 8.46 -27.49 -4.25
CA ILE A 314 9.51 -26.48 -4.24
C ILE A 314 9.64 -25.93 -2.82
N GLN A 315 10.79 -25.34 -2.50
CA GLN A 315 11.02 -24.68 -1.23
C GLN A 315 9.99 -23.56 -0.96
N ASN A 316 9.92 -23.11 0.30
CA ASN A 316 8.94 -22.12 0.78
C ASN A 316 7.47 -22.57 0.66
N GLY A 317 7.20 -23.87 0.75
CA GLY A 317 5.84 -24.39 0.85
C GLY A 317 5.05 -24.39 -0.46
N ILE A 318 5.70 -24.16 -1.61
CA ILE A 318 5.02 -24.21 -2.91
C ILE A 318 4.90 -25.66 -3.36
N VAL A 319 3.66 -26.12 -3.56
CA VAL A 319 3.37 -27.51 -3.93
C VAL A 319 2.54 -27.53 -5.20
N LYS A 320 2.97 -28.33 -6.17
CA LYS A 320 2.16 -28.72 -7.33
C LYS A 320 1.53 -30.07 -7.06
N PHE A 321 0.23 -30.20 -7.20
CA PHE A 321 -0.51 -31.40 -6.81
C PHE A 321 -1.78 -31.62 -7.63
N GLN A 322 -2.36 -32.81 -7.43
CA GLN A 322 -3.67 -33.18 -7.93
C GLN A 322 -4.62 -33.39 -6.75
N PHE A 323 -5.88 -33.01 -6.93
CA PHE A 323 -6.94 -33.32 -5.98
C PHE A 323 -8.27 -33.48 -6.69
N LYS A 324 -9.23 -34.09 -6.00
CA LYS A 324 -10.63 -34.16 -6.40
C LYS A 324 -11.47 -33.25 -5.50
N TRP A 325 -12.35 -32.44 -6.10
CA TRP A 325 -13.31 -31.60 -5.38
C TRP A 325 -14.73 -31.92 -5.85
N SER A 326 -15.59 -32.37 -4.94
CA SER A 326 -16.99 -32.71 -5.24
C SER A 326 -17.15 -33.54 -6.53
N ASN A 327 -16.38 -34.63 -6.63
CA ASN A 327 -16.32 -35.56 -7.77
C ASN A 327 -15.66 -35.07 -9.06
N ARG A 328 -15.05 -33.89 -9.06
CA ARG A 328 -14.28 -33.35 -10.21
C ARG A 328 -12.80 -33.41 -9.91
N VAL A 329 -12.02 -33.95 -10.84
CA VAL A 329 -10.56 -34.01 -10.69
C VAL A 329 -9.95 -32.74 -11.24
N LYS A 330 -9.08 -32.12 -10.45
CA LYS A 330 -8.18 -31.08 -10.93
C LYS A 330 -6.81 -31.70 -11.15
N PRO A 331 -6.43 -31.99 -12.42
CA PRO A 331 -5.24 -32.79 -12.71
C PRO A 331 -3.95 -32.11 -12.27
N ILE A 332 -3.91 -30.78 -12.32
CA ILE A 332 -2.79 -29.96 -11.88
C ILE A 332 -3.31 -28.69 -11.21
N THR A 333 -2.77 -28.42 -10.03
CA THR A 333 -2.79 -27.10 -9.43
C THR A 333 -1.53 -26.86 -8.64
N SER A 334 -1.33 -25.62 -8.21
CA SER A 334 -0.29 -25.25 -7.28
C SER A 334 -0.80 -24.23 -6.27
N ILE A 335 -0.32 -24.36 -5.04
CA ILE A 335 -0.60 -23.46 -3.91
C ILE A 335 0.70 -23.15 -3.18
N MET A 336 0.72 -22.06 -2.42
CA MET A 336 1.77 -21.79 -1.44
C MET A 336 1.23 -22.02 -0.02
N ILE A 337 1.65 -23.11 0.61
CA ILE A 337 1.20 -23.45 1.96
C ILE A 337 1.82 -22.47 2.97
N GLY A 338 0.96 -21.85 3.78
CA GLY A 338 1.35 -20.99 4.89
C GLY A 338 1.47 -19.50 4.58
N GLY A 339 1.44 -19.10 3.30
CA GLY A 339 1.39 -17.69 2.92
C GLY A 339 0.12 -17.01 3.44
N SER A 340 0.19 -15.76 3.87
CA SER A 340 -1.00 -15.00 4.27
C SER A 340 -1.78 -14.48 3.05
N PRO A 341 -3.08 -14.14 3.20
CA PRO A 341 -3.87 -13.56 2.12
C PRO A 341 -3.23 -12.30 1.53
N GLU A 342 -2.72 -11.42 2.40
CA GLU A 342 -2.03 -10.19 1.99
C GLU A 342 -0.72 -10.47 1.25
N PHE A 343 0.03 -11.53 1.61
CA PHE A 343 1.25 -11.91 0.88
C PHE A 343 0.94 -12.42 -0.52
N GLU A 344 -0.04 -13.32 -0.67
CA GLU A 344 -0.46 -13.83 -1.98
C GLU A 344 -0.95 -12.68 -2.87
N VAL A 345 -1.83 -11.82 -2.36
CA VAL A 345 -2.36 -10.65 -3.10
C VAL A 345 -1.27 -9.65 -3.47
N ALA A 346 -0.33 -9.36 -2.57
CA ALA A 346 0.80 -8.46 -2.85
C ALA A 346 1.71 -9.01 -3.96
N MET A 347 2.06 -10.29 -3.89
CA MET A 347 2.90 -10.95 -4.89
C MET A 347 2.20 -11.03 -6.25
N PHE A 348 0.92 -11.42 -6.29
CA PHE A 348 0.15 -11.54 -7.53
C PHE A 348 -0.06 -10.18 -8.19
N SER A 349 -0.49 -9.16 -7.45
CA SER A 349 -0.74 -7.82 -8.02
C SER A 349 0.55 -7.15 -8.51
N THR A 350 1.66 -7.31 -7.78
CA THR A 350 2.98 -6.81 -8.20
C THR A 350 3.46 -7.50 -9.46
N CYS A 351 3.34 -8.82 -9.56
CA CYS A 351 3.73 -9.55 -10.77
C CYS A 351 2.82 -9.25 -11.96
N PHE A 352 1.53 -9.00 -11.73
CA PHE A 352 0.59 -8.55 -12.76
C PHE A 352 1.02 -7.23 -13.38
N LEU A 353 1.35 -6.23 -12.55
CA LEU A 353 1.82 -4.93 -13.03
C LEU A 353 3.19 -5.02 -13.73
N LYS A 354 4.12 -5.81 -13.15
CA LYS A 354 5.49 -5.91 -13.67
C LYS A 354 5.55 -6.66 -15.01
N SER A 355 4.77 -7.73 -15.17
CA SER A 355 4.92 -8.69 -16.28
C SER A 355 3.57 -9.39 -16.57
N PRO A 356 2.56 -8.66 -17.06
CA PRO A 356 1.25 -9.23 -17.33
C PRO A 356 1.34 -10.35 -18.37
N ASN A 357 0.58 -11.43 -18.18
CA ASN A 357 0.55 -12.62 -19.03
C ASN A 357 1.90 -13.36 -19.20
N ALA A 358 2.92 -13.03 -18.40
CA ALA A 358 4.24 -13.61 -18.48
C ALA A 358 4.70 -14.18 -17.13
N LEU A 359 5.65 -15.12 -17.18
CA LEU A 359 6.20 -15.73 -15.99
C LEU A 359 7.04 -14.72 -15.21
N CYS A 360 6.57 -14.34 -14.03
CA CYS A 360 7.28 -13.50 -13.07
C CYS A 360 8.27 -14.38 -12.29
N LYS A 361 9.52 -14.42 -12.77
CA LYS A 361 10.61 -15.20 -12.14
C LYS A 361 11.21 -14.44 -10.96
N LEU A 362 11.35 -15.11 -9.81
CA LEU A 362 11.92 -14.50 -8.61
C LEU A 362 12.65 -15.53 -7.73
N LYS A 363 13.34 -15.04 -6.71
CA LYS A 363 13.82 -15.84 -5.58
C LYS A 363 13.13 -15.39 -4.31
N LEU A 364 12.60 -16.34 -3.55
CA LEU A 364 12.04 -16.13 -2.23
C LEU A 364 12.97 -16.78 -1.21
N ASN A 365 13.57 -15.97 -0.33
CA ASN A 365 14.59 -16.42 0.64
C ASN A 365 15.74 -17.22 0.01
N GLY A 366 16.19 -16.81 -1.19
CA GLY A 366 17.29 -17.45 -1.92
C GLY A 366 16.86 -18.60 -2.84
N SER A 367 15.61 -19.05 -2.75
CA SER A 367 15.11 -20.22 -3.49
C SER A 367 14.22 -19.80 -4.65
N SER A 368 14.42 -20.42 -5.81
CA SER A 368 13.64 -20.10 -7.00
C SER A 368 12.15 -20.28 -6.75
N ALA A 369 11.39 -19.25 -7.07
CA ALA A 369 9.94 -19.25 -7.10
C ALA A 369 9.50 -18.55 -8.39
N ASN A 370 8.35 -18.94 -8.92
CA ASN A 370 7.78 -18.26 -10.07
C ASN A 370 6.32 -17.97 -9.79
N ILE A 371 5.82 -16.88 -10.35
CA ILE A 371 4.41 -16.53 -10.33
C ILE A 371 3.96 -16.35 -11.76
N GLN A 372 2.83 -16.94 -12.09
CA GLN A 372 2.15 -16.68 -13.35
C GLN A 372 0.88 -15.90 -13.06
N THR A 373 0.70 -14.78 -13.75
CA THR A 373 -0.54 -14.01 -13.76
C THR A 373 -1.04 -13.91 -15.19
N TYR A 374 -2.36 -13.97 -15.37
CA TYR A 374 -3.05 -13.73 -16.62
C TYR A 374 -4.09 -12.65 -16.42
N ASP A 375 -4.21 -11.76 -17.38
CA ASP A 375 -5.37 -10.88 -17.50
C ASP A 375 -6.59 -11.65 -18.04
N TYR A 376 -7.71 -10.96 -18.16
CA TYR A 376 -8.83 -11.47 -18.94
C TYR A 376 -9.11 -10.55 -20.12
N LYS A 377 -8.71 -10.98 -21.33
CA LYS A 377 -8.97 -10.26 -22.59
C LYS A 377 -8.41 -8.82 -22.59
N GLY A 378 -7.31 -8.59 -21.88
CA GLY A 378 -6.69 -7.26 -21.76
C GLY A 378 -7.32 -6.35 -20.72
N ASP A 379 -8.33 -6.80 -19.97
CA ASP A 379 -8.85 -6.06 -18.81
C ASP A 379 -7.92 -6.21 -17.60
N ASP A 380 -7.79 -5.15 -16.80
CA ASP A 380 -7.09 -5.14 -15.52
C ASP A 380 -7.86 -5.92 -14.44
N VAL A 381 -7.96 -7.24 -14.64
CA VAL A 381 -8.55 -8.23 -13.74
C VAL A 381 -7.69 -9.48 -13.68
N PHE A 382 -7.72 -10.23 -12.58
CA PHE A 382 -7.10 -11.56 -12.60
C PHE A 382 -7.94 -12.52 -13.44
N GLY A 383 -7.44 -12.84 -14.63
CA GLY A 383 -7.85 -14.04 -15.34
C GLY A 383 -7.37 -15.29 -14.61
N SER A 384 -6.14 -15.30 -14.10
CA SER A 384 -5.64 -16.29 -13.15
C SER A 384 -4.34 -15.78 -12.51
N ALA A 385 -4.02 -16.26 -11.32
CA ALA A 385 -2.78 -15.93 -10.62
C ALA A 385 -2.39 -17.10 -9.72
N TYR A 386 -1.14 -17.56 -9.82
CA TYR A 386 -0.67 -18.68 -9.01
C TYR A 386 0.85 -18.77 -8.94
N PHE A 387 1.36 -19.38 -7.87
CA PHE A 387 2.77 -19.78 -7.77
C PHE A 387 3.02 -20.96 -8.72
N ALA A 388 3.92 -20.81 -9.70
CA ALA A 388 4.24 -21.84 -10.66
C ALA A 388 5.36 -22.75 -10.13
N ALA A 389 5.03 -24.03 -9.94
CA ALA A 389 5.92 -25.10 -9.49
C ALA A 389 6.12 -26.22 -10.51
#